data_AF-A0A4P9YXE1-F1
#
_entry.id   AF-A0A4P9YXE1-F1
#
_cell.length_a   1.000
_cell.length_b   1.000
_cell.length_c   1.000
_cell.angle_alpha   90.00
_cell.angle_beta   90.00
_cell.angle_gamma   90.00
#
_symmetry.space_group_name_H-M   'P 1'
#
loop_
_entity.id
_entity.type
_entity.pdbx_description
1 polymer ?
#
loop_
_entity_poly.entity_id
_entity_poly.type
_entity_poly.pdbx_seq_one_letter_code
_entity_poly.pdbx_strand_id
1 'polypeptide(L)'
;MARHSAASSLMYILYRVAMLFIVSAVQTDKVGSQLRPHTYTIPESTKLEDYRLHVIDVQTGQVTDVVSMEADYIRFEKHAGISIRGELVAITSLHEQEIRLYRLTKTGKLCKERSIGLYNYQDDALAIAEQEGRKRMASDPPATPSEAEVIIPGLRQRILSYLYRSALEQTDRSSAITNFYYIFPHIATLIFYRAQFIDDVHLMIRFCTRQAFLSRAMEGAPHTFFIVIYDMLSTRVVSVLENTSESLLALMERGVDLLRGPMYNFPVLQNSSFSNNLQTNQLYHRQQYTLQNARNGSKLQATRHLLSMLPFSPQTLFESPFMDRALFAYDEKTLVPQERPCPGHDFPIKFFDRRTGQLRFKLFTYQPHNKPETLPK
;
A
#
# COMPACT_ATOMS: atom_id res chain seq x y z
N MET A 1 34.36 -13.07 -18.99
CA MET A 1 33.00 -12.89 -19.52
C MET A 1 31.99 -13.09 -18.39
N ALA A 2 31.80 -12.07 -17.56
CA ALA A 2 30.82 -12.10 -16.49
C ALA A 2 29.45 -11.75 -17.07
N ARG A 3 28.48 -12.67 -16.92
CA ARG A 3 27.09 -12.42 -17.26
C ARG A 3 26.55 -11.37 -16.30
N HIS A 4 26.30 -10.16 -16.80
CA HIS A 4 25.48 -9.17 -16.09
C HIS A 4 24.11 -9.79 -15.82
N SER A 5 23.84 -10.11 -14.55
CA SER A 5 22.51 -10.46 -14.07
C SER A 5 21.59 -9.27 -14.31
N ALA A 6 20.47 -9.51 -14.98
CA ALA A 6 19.53 -8.50 -15.44
C ALA A 6 19.03 -7.62 -14.26
N ALA A 7 19.38 -6.34 -14.27
CA ALA A 7 18.73 -5.35 -13.42
C ALA A 7 17.26 -5.26 -13.86
N SER A 8 16.34 -5.74 -13.02
CA SER A 8 14.91 -5.51 -13.23
C SER A 8 14.61 -4.05 -12.90
N SER A 9 14.79 -3.17 -13.89
CA SER A 9 14.31 -1.79 -13.82
C SER A 9 12.82 -1.78 -14.11
N LEU A 10 12.01 -1.81 -13.06
CA LEU A 10 10.57 -1.59 -13.18
C LEU A 10 10.12 -0.73 -12.01
N MET A 11 9.79 0.55 -12.30
CA MET A 11 8.46 1.14 -12.09
C MET A 11 8.55 2.68 -12.12
N TYR A 12 7.79 3.32 -13.00
CA TYR A 12 7.73 4.78 -13.15
C TYR A 12 6.73 5.37 -12.16
N ILE A 13 7.14 6.32 -11.34
CA ILE A 13 6.23 7.07 -10.46
C ILE A 13 6.18 8.53 -10.89
N LEU A 14 5.19 8.85 -11.70
CA LEU A 14 4.95 10.21 -12.17
C LEU A 14 4.20 10.98 -11.08
N TYR A 15 4.83 11.97 -10.42
CA TYR A 15 4.14 12.73 -9.39
C TYR A 15 4.70 14.15 -9.14
N ARG A 16 3.92 15.17 -9.55
CA ARG A 16 3.89 16.65 -9.25
C ARG A 16 5.20 17.43 -9.03
N VAL A 17 5.23 18.65 -9.60
CA VAL A 17 6.38 19.60 -9.71
C VAL A 17 7.42 19.15 -10.74
N ALA A 18 6.97 18.58 -11.86
CA ALA A 18 7.89 18.04 -12.86
C ALA A 18 8.91 17.08 -12.22
N MET A 19 8.53 16.26 -11.23
CA MET A 19 9.41 15.25 -10.66
C MET A 19 8.89 13.84 -11.00
N LEU A 20 9.81 12.98 -11.39
CA LEU A 20 9.60 11.58 -11.72
C LEU A 20 10.46 10.75 -10.79
N PHE A 21 9.88 9.77 -10.11
CA PHE A 21 10.65 8.79 -9.37
C PHE A 21 10.85 7.54 -10.20
N ILE A 22 12.10 7.09 -10.27
CA ILE A 22 12.48 5.81 -10.87
C ILE A 22 13.16 4.96 -9.80
N VAL A 23 12.71 3.72 -9.67
CA VAL A 23 13.35 2.76 -8.78
C VAL A 23 14.17 1.77 -9.60
N SER A 24 15.43 1.60 -9.21
CA SER A 24 16.26 0.48 -9.66
C SER A 24 16.52 -0.45 -8.48
N ALA A 25 16.43 -1.75 -8.71
CA ALA A 25 16.72 -2.78 -7.72
C ALA A 25 17.79 -3.75 -8.25
N VAL A 26 18.71 -4.16 -7.38
CA VAL A 26 19.72 -5.19 -7.65
C VAL A 26 19.72 -6.16 -6.48
N GLN A 27 19.80 -7.46 -6.75
CA GLN A 27 19.87 -8.45 -5.68
C GLN A 27 21.10 -8.19 -4.80
N THR A 28 20.91 -8.16 -3.47
CA THR A 28 22.02 -7.84 -2.55
C THR A 28 22.98 -9.01 -2.42
N ASP A 29 24.27 -8.70 -2.30
CA ASP A 29 25.33 -9.68 -2.01
C ASP A 29 25.53 -9.90 -0.50
N LYS A 30 24.83 -9.13 0.35
CA LYS A 30 24.96 -9.21 1.81
C LYS A 30 24.35 -10.50 2.35
N VAL A 31 25.14 -11.24 3.13
CA VAL A 31 24.73 -12.50 3.79
C VAL A 31 24.06 -12.20 5.14
N GLY A 32 23.04 -12.97 5.51
CA GLY A 32 22.14 -12.72 6.66
C GLY A 32 22.80 -12.48 8.02
N SER A 33 24.06 -12.87 8.22
CA SER A 33 24.82 -12.59 9.46
C SER A 33 25.20 -11.12 9.66
N GLN A 34 25.12 -10.27 8.63
CA GLN A 34 25.38 -8.83 8.71
C GLN A 34 24.12 -7.98 8.91
N LEU A 35 22.94 -8.59 8.86
CA LEU A 35 21.66 -7.91 9.00
C LEU A 35 21.24 -7.89 10.47
N ARG A 36 20.69 -6.77 10.94
CA ARG A 36 20.20 -6.67 12.32
C ARG A 36 19.09 -7.70 12.51
N PRO A 37 19.24 -8.69 13.41
CA PRO A 37 18.15 -9.60 13.71
C PRO A 37 17.05 -8.81 14.44
N HIS A 38 15.93 -8.59 13.78
CA HIS A 38 14.73 -8.08 14.44
C HIS A 38 13.73 -9.21 14.62
N THR A 39 13.04 -9.23 15.77
CA THR A 39 12.03 -10.25 16.12
C THR A 39 10.94 -10.41 15.06
N TYR A 40 10.74 -9.39 14.24
CA TYR A 40 9.70 -9.30 13.21
C TYR A 40 10.23 -9.34 11.77
N THR A 41 11.51 -9.66 11.59
CA THR A 41 12.11 -9.78 10.24
C THR A 41 11.40 -10.88 9.46
N ILE A 42 11.13 -10.63 8.19
CA ILE A 42 10.59 -11.62 7.26
C ILE A 42 11.63 -12.75 7.10
N PRO A 43 11.23 -14.03 6.91
CA PRO A 43 12.17 -15.16 6.84
C PRO A 43 13.34 -14.95 5.87
N GLU A 44 14.50 -15.49 6.24
CA GLU A 44 15.79 -15.42 5.50
C GLU A 44 15.72 -15.95 4.05
N SER A 45 14.68 -16.70 3.68
CA SER A 45 14.46 -17.16 2.31
C SER A 45 14.00 -16.06 1.34
N THR A 46 13.71 -14.86 1.86
CA THR A 46 13.32 -13.70 1.04
C THR A 46 14.57 -13.10 0.42
N LYS A 47 14.63 -13.05 -0.91
CA LYS A 47 15.73 -12.39 -1.61
C LYS A 47 15.65 -10.89 -1.34
N LEU A 48 16.65 -10.38 -0.64
CA LEU A 48 16.79 -8.95 -0.38
C LEU A 48 17.46 -8.27 -1.56
N GLU A 49 17.13 -7.00 -1.74
CA GLU A 49 17.60 -6.18 -2.84
C GLU A 49 18.15 -4.85 -2.30
N ASP A 50 19.13 -4.31 -3.02
CA ASP A 50 19.61 -2.95 -2.86
C ASP A 50 18.82 -2.07 -3.83
N TYR A 51 17.96 -1.22 -3.27
CA TYR A 51 17.12 -0.29 -4.00
C TYR A 51 17.79 1.08 -4.09
N ARG A 52 17.65 1.71 -5.25
CA ARG A 52 17.94 3.14 -5.44
C ARG A 52 16.71 3.82 -6.02
N LEU A 53 16.23 4.83 -5.30
CA LEU A 53 15.15 5.71 -5.71
C LEU A 53 15.77 6.98 -6.30
N HIS A 54 15.69 7.12 -7.61
CA HIS A 54 16.14 8.30 -8.35
C HIS A 54 14.99 9.29 -8.44
N VAL A 55 15.26 10.55 -8.13
CA VAL A 55 14.34 11.68 -8.34
C VAL A 55 14.83 12.42 -9.58
N ILE A 56 13.94 12.60 -10.55
CA ILE A 56 14.27 13.17 -11.85
C ILE A 56 13.37 14.37 -12.12
N ASP A 57 13.96 15.51 -12.41
CA ASP A 57 13.23 16.66 -12.93
C ASP A 57 12.84 16.37 -14.39
N VAL A 58 11.55 16.30 -14.65
CA VAL A 58 10.89 16.00 -15.94
C VAL A 58 11.08 17.13 -16.95
N GLN A 59 11.23 18.39 -16.51
CA GLN A 59 11.46 19.50 -17.43
C GLN A 59 12.88 19.47 -17.97
N THR A 60 13.86 19.18 -17.11
CA THR A 60 15.27 19.17 -17.47
C THR A 60 15.79 17.79 -17.89
N GLY A 61 15.07 16.73 -17.52
CA GLY A 61 15.50 15.33 -17.65
C GLY A 61 16.63 14.94 -16.69
N GLN A 62 17.02 15.79 -15.74
CA GLN A 62 18.17 15.57 -14.86
C GLN A 62 17.78 14.85 -13.56
N VAL A 63 18.67 13.98 -13.08
CA VAL A 63 18.54 13.37 -11.76
C VAL A 63 18.87 14.43 -10.71
N THR A 64 17.91 14.79 -9.86
CA THR A 64 18.05 15.78 -8.80
C THR A 64 18.52 15.17 -7.48
N ASP A 65 18.18 13.90 -7.23
CA ASP A 65 18.57 13.19 -6.01
C ASP A 65 18.51 11.66 -6.17
N VAL A 66 19.24 10.94 -5.32
CA VAL A 66 19.23 9.47 -5.28
C VAL A 66 19.26 8.99 -3.83
N VAL A 67 18.20 8.29 -3.42
CA VAL A 67 18.10 7.67 -2.09
C VAL A 67 18.37 6.18 -2.21
N SER A 68 19.36 5.68 -1.47
CA SER A 68 19.71 4.25 -1.44
C SER A 68 19.11 3.55 -0.22
N MET A 69 18.59 2.35 -0.40
CA MET A 69 18.07 1.47 0.65
C MET A 69 18.68 0.09 0.42
N GLU A 70 19.48 -0.37 1.38
CA GLU A 70 20.31 -1.56 1.20
C GLU A 70 19.71 -2.76 1.93
N ALA A 71 19.85 -3.95 1.33
CA ALA A 71 19.39 -5.24 1.84
C ALA A 71 17.97 -5.18 2.44
N ASP A 72 17.04 -4.69 1.64
CA ASP A 72 15.64 -4.54 2.02
C ASP A 72 14.74 -5.41 1.14
N TYR A 73 13.48 -5.52 1.53
CA TYR A 73 12.41 -6.04 0.69
C TYR A 73 11.31 -4.98 0.59
N ILE A 74 11.19 -4.33 -0.56
CA ILE A 74 10.17 -3.30 -0.82
C ILE A 74 9.37 -3.72 -2.05
N ARG A 75 8.05 -3.84 -1.89
CA ARG A 75 7.16 -4.26 -2.97
C ARG A 75 6.78 -3.09 -3.86
N PHE A 76 7.57 -2.79 -4.89
CA PHE A 76 7.23 -1.72 -5.83
C PHE A 76 6.15 -2.10 -6.84
N GLU A 77 5.82 -3.39 -6.99
CA GLU A 77 4.73 -3.84 -7.86
C GLU A 77 3.42 -3.13 -7.49
N LYS A 78 2.73 -2.60 -8.52
CA LYS A 78 1.49 -1.81 -8.36
C LYS A 78 1.61 -0.64 -7.38
N HIS A 79 2.83 -0.14 -7.15
CA HIS A 79 3.14 0.94 -6.20
C HIS A 79 2.77 0.60 -4.76
N ALA A 80 2.78 -0.68 -4.37
CA ALA A 80 2.36 -1.07 -3.03
C ALA A 80 3.30 -0.56 -1.92
N GLY A 81 4.59 -0.45 -2.22
CA GLY A 81 5.65 -0.08 -1.27
C GLY A 81 5.89 1.41 -1.14
N ILE A 82 5.17 2.26 -1.88
CA ILE A 82 5.37 3.70 -1.88
C ILE A 82 4.06 4.46 -1.94
N SER A 83 3.92 5.48 -1.10
CA SER A 83 2.81 6.42 -1.10
C SER A 83 3.34 7.83 -1.15
N ILE A 84 2.71 8.67 -1.97
CA ILE A 84 3.12 10.06 -2.16
C ILE A 84 1.92 10.94 -1.90
N ARG A 85 2.12 12.01 -1.13
CA ARG A 85 1.15 13.07 -0.92
C ARG A 85 1.77 14.46 -0.84
N GLY A 86 1.58 15.24 -1.91
CA GLY A 86 2.10 16.60 -1.98
C GLY A 86 3.61 16.54 -1.97
N GLU A 87 4.23 17.05 -0.91
CA GLU A 87 5.67 16.94 -0.68
C GLU A 87 6.05 15.70 0.17
N LEU A 88 5.08 14.98 0.72
CA LEU A 88 5.33 13.83 1.59
C LEU A 88 5.51 12.56 0.76
N VAL A 89 6.53 11.77 1.09
CA VAL A 89 6.80 10.47 0.47
C VAL A 89 6.99 9.43 1.57
N ALA A 90 6.23 8.34 1.52
CA ALA A 90 6.33 7.21 2.42
C ALA A 90 6.82 5.99 1.66
N ILE A 91 7.87 5.32 2.16
CA ILE A 91 8.37 4.06 1.62
C ILE A 91 8.21 2.99 2.69
N THR A 92 7.54 1.89 2.35
CA THR A 92 7.25 0.78 3.29
C THR A 92 8.28 -0.33 3.11
N SER A 93 9.21 -0.44 4.06
CA SER A 93 10.14 -1.56 4.18
C SER A 93 9.45 -2.76 4.82
N LEU A 94 9.42 -3.87 4.09
CA LEU A 94 8.85 -5.12 4.58
C LEU A 94 9.84 -5.87 5.46
N HIS A 95 11.12 -5.84 5.09
CA HIS A 95 12.18 -6.52 5.83
C HIS A 95 12.40 -5.89 7.21
N GLU A 96 12.59 -4.56 7.27
CA GLU A 96 12.81 -3.85 8.53
C GLU A 96 11.51 -3.59 9.29
N GLN A 97 10.35 -3.83 8.68
CA GLN A 97 9.04 -3.46 9.24
C GLN A 97 9.05 -1.99 9.66
N GLU A 98 9.40 -1.12 8.72
CA GLU A 98 9.57 0.32 8.88
C GLU A 98 8.88 1.09 7.74
N ILE A 99 8.14 2.15 8.07
CA ILE A 99 7.65 3.14 7.11
C ILE A 99 8.58 4.35 7.19
N ARG A 100 9.36 4.58 6.14
CA ARG A 100 10.28 5.72 6.04
C ARG A 100 9.56 6.91 5.45
N LEU A 101 9.52 8.01 6.20
CA LEU A 101 8.88 9.25 5.79
C LEU A 101 9.92 10.25 5.32
N TYR A 102 9.74 10.73 4.10
CA TYR A 102 10.56 11.72 3.44
C TYR A 102 9.73 12.94 3.07
N ARG A 103 10.40 14.09 2.99
CA ARG A 103 9.88 15.30 2.36
C ARG A 103 10.65 15.59 1.08
N LEU A 104 9.92 15.76 -0.02
CA LEU A 104 10.42 16.23 -1.29
C LEU A 104 10.52 17.77 -1.25
N THR A 105 11.74 18.27 -1.38
CA THR A 105 12.02 19.69 -1.48
C THR A 105 11.72 20.22 -2.89
N LYS A 106 11.52 21.53 -3.03
CA LYS A 106 11.33 22.20 -4.33
C LYS A 106 12.50 22.00 -5.30
N THR A 107 13.70 21.71 -4.79
CA THR A 107 14.90 21.44 -5.60
C THR A 107 15.00 19.97 -6.03
N GLY A 108 13.98 19.14 -5.75
CA GLY A 108 13.98 17.73 -6.13
C GLY A 108 14.80 16.82 -5.21
N LYS A 109 15.11 17.25 -3.98
CA LYS A 109 15.79 16.42 -2.97
C LYS A 109 14.81 15.76 -2.01
N LEU A 110 15.03 14.50 -1.66
CA LEU A 110 14.28 13.74 -0.66
C LEU A 110 15.01 13.75 0.68
N CYS A 111 14.44 14.44 1.66
CA CYS A 111 14.97 14.50 3.01
C CYS A 111 14.20 13.54 3.93
N LYS A 112 14.87 12.55 4.53
CA LYS A 112 14.24 11.65 5.52
C LYS A 112 13.90 12.48 6.77
N GLU A 113 12.63 12.52 7.15
CA GLU A 113 12.18 13.25 8.35
C GLU A 113 12.14 12.33 9.57
N ARG A 114 11.56 11.14 9.41
CA ARG A 114 11.36 10.17 10.49
C ARG A 114 11.01 8.80 9.94
N SER A 115 10.82 7.84 10.83
CA SER A 115 10.27 6.54 10.51
C SER A 115 9.24 6.07 11.53
N ILE A 116 8.40 5.15 11.10
CA ILE A 116 7.36 4.52 11.92
C ILE A 116 7.55 3.01 11.84
N GLY A 117 7.73 2.34 12.98
CA GLY A 117 7.92 0.90 13.02
C GLY A 117 8.32 0.44 14.41
N LEU A 118 9.60 0.08 14.56
CA LEU A 118 10.21 -0.21 15.87
C LEU A 118 10.19 1.02 16.79
N TYR A 119 10.45 2.19 16.21
CA TYR A 119 10.43 3.49 16.86
C TYR A 119 9.30 4.35 16.26
N ASN A 120 8.72 5.22 17.08
CA ASN A 120 7.76 6.24 16.66
C ASN A 120 8.31 7.65 16.83
N TYR A 121 9.19 7.87 17.82
CA TYR A 121 9.93 9.11 18.04
C TYR A 121 11.43 8.92 17.81
N GLN A 122 12.16 10.03 17.61
CA GLN A 122 13.60 10.00 17.33
C GLN A 122 14.44 9.56 18.53
N ASP A 123 13.96 9.81 19.74
CA ASP A 123 14.60 9.49 21.03
C ASP A 123 14.18 8.12 21.60
N ASP A 124 13.22 7.43 20.98
CA ASP A 124 12.77 6.09 21.42
C ASP A 124 13.94 5.09 21.49
N ALA A 125 14.90 5.20 20.56
CA ALA A 125 16.08 4.34 20.54
C ALA A 125 16.95 4.51 21.80
N LEU A 126 17.07 5.75 22.29
CA LEU A 126 17.82 6.06 23.51
C LEU A 126 17.06 5.58 24.74
N ALA A 127 15.75 5.78 24.81
CA ALA A 127 14.91 5.30 25.90
C ALA A 127 14.94 3.77 26.04
N ILE A 128 14.89 3.04 24.91
CA ILE A 128 15.00 1.58 24.90
C ILE A 128 16.40 1.13 25.35
N ALA A 129 17.46 1.78 24.83
CA ALA A 129 18.83 1.47 25.23
C ALA A 129 19.09 1.74 26.72
N GLU A 130 18.56 2.82 27.29
CA GLU A 130 18.65 3.09 28.72
C GLU A 130 17.95 2.03 29.56
N GLN A 131 16.75 1.59 29.16
CA GLN A 131 16.01 0.54 29.87
C GLN A 131 16.75 -0.79 29.81
N GLU A 132 17.29 -1.17 28.65
CA GLU A 132 18.14 -2.35 28.50
C GLU A 132 19.41 -2.24 29.36
N GLY A 133 20.05 -1.08 29.39
CA GLY A 133 21.21 -0.80 30.24
C GLY A 133 20.90 -0.97 31.72
N ARG A 134 19.77 -0.44 32.21
CA ARG A 134 19.29 -0.63 33.59
C ARG A 134 19.03 -2.10 33.91
N LYS A 135 18.44 -2.85 32.98
CA LYS A 135 18.21 -4.31 33.14
C LYS A 135 19.52 -5.09 33.24
N ARG A 136 20.56 -4.71 32.50
CA ARG A 136 21.90 -5.34 32.57
C ARG A 136 22.65 -5.01 33.85
N MET A 137 22.38 -3.85 34.46
CA MET A 137 23.00 -3.42 35.72
C MET A 137 22.26 -3.94 36.97
N ALA A 138 21.00 -4.38 36.85
CA ALA A 138 20.29 -5.06 37.93
C ALA A 138 20.88 -6.48 38.12
N SER A 139 21.66 -6.64 39.17
CA SER A 139 22.64 -7.71 39.37
C SER A 139 22.11 -8.99 40.02
N ASP A 140 20.90 -9.43 39.70
CA ASP A 140 20.45 -10.78 40.06
C ASP A 140 19.94 -11.49 38.82
N PRO A 141 20.60 -12.58 38.36
CA PRO A 141 20.03 -13.42 37.33
C PRO A 141 18.77 -14.08 37.91
N PRO A 142 17.58 -13.96 37.28
CA PRO A 142 16.44 -14.74 37.72
C PRO A 142 16.83 -16.22 37.65
N ALA A 143 16.61 -16.96 38.74
CA ALA A 143 16.99 -18.37 38.91
C ALA A 143 16.28 -19.33 37.92
N THR A 144 15.37 -18.78 37.11
CA THR A 144 14.74 -19.41 35.95
C THR A 144 14.89 -18.44 34.78
N PRO A 145 15.10 -18.91 33.54
CA PRO A 145 14.89 -18.06 32.36
C PRO A 145 13.38 -17.80 32.28
N SER A 146 12.87 -16.91 33.13
CA SER A 146 11.51 -16.39 33.01
C SER A 146 11.47 -15.75 31.63
N GLU A 147 10.64 -16.32 30.75
CA GLU A 147 10.26 -15.82 29.43
C GLU A 147 10.79 -14.41 29.21
N ALA A 148 11.92 -14.28 28.50
CA ALA A 148 12.56 -12.99 28.28
C ALA A 148 11.47 -11.99 27.90
N GLU A 149 11.16 -11.02 28.79
CA GLU A 149 10.02 -10.12 28.61
C GLU A 149 10.12 -9.52 27.22
N VAL A 150 9.33 -10.04 26.28
CA VAL A 150 9.39 -9.61 24.89
C VAL A 150 8.74 -8.25 24.87
N ILE A 151 9.57 -7.21 24.98
CA ILE A 151 9.12 -5.84 24.77
C ILE A 151 8.59 -5.79 23.34
N ILE A 152 7.31 -5.44 23.20
CA ILE A 152 6.69 -5.13 21.91
C ILE A 152 6.79 -3.61 21.77
N PRO A 153 7.73 -3.08 20.98
CA PRO A 153 7.95 -1.64 20.89
C PRO A 153 7.12 -0.99 19.78
N GLY A 154 7.19 0.34 19.74
CA GLY A 154 6.82 1.12 18.57
C GLY A 154 5.34 1.03 18.19
N LEU A 155 5.08 0.86 16.90
CA LEU A 155 3.73 0.89 16.34
C LEU A 155 2.84 -0.25 16.89
N ARG A 156 3.42 -1.44 17.09
CA ARG A 156 2.68 -2.60 17.62
C ARG A 156 2.18 -2.36 19.04
N GLN A 157 3.03 -1.76 19.88
CA GLN A 157 2.66 -1.34 21.23
C GLN A 157 1.44 -0.41 21.22
N ARG A 158 1.44 0.58 20.31
CA ARG A 158 0.37 1.56 20.18
C ARG A 158 -0.94 0.87 19.76
N ILE A 159 -0.88 -0.08 18.84
CA ILE A 159 -2.04 -0.85 18.39
C ILE A 159 -2.62 -1.68 19.53
N LEU A 160 -1.79 -2.44 20.25
CA LEU A 160 -2.23 -3.26 21.38
C LEU A 160 -2.83 -2.40 22.50
N SER A 161 -2.22 -1.24 22.79
CA SER A 161 -2.72 -0.28 23.76
C SER A 161 -4.08 0.28 23.36
N TYR A 162 -4.26 0.62 22.07
CA TYR A 162 -5.53 1.10 21.55
C TYR A 162 -6.62 0.05 21.71
N LEU A 163 -6.35 -1.20 21.33
CA LEU A 163 -7.32 -2.30 21.42
C LEU A 163 -7.71 -2.61 22.87
N TYR A 164 -6.74 -2.58 23.78
CA TYR A 164 -7.02 -2.76 25.20
C TYR A 164 -7.90 -1.64 25.77
N ARG A 165 -7.60 -0.38 25.45
CA ARG A 165 -8.44 0.77 25.85
C ARG A 165 -9.85 0.66 25.27
N SER A 166 -9.96 0.28 23.99
CA SER A 166 -11.25 0.05 23.36
C SER A 166 -12.04 -1.07 24.05
N ALA A 167 -11.38 -2.15 24.51
CA ALA A 167 -12.03 -3.20 25.30
C ALA A 167 -12.52 -2.69 26.67
N LEU A 168 -11.81 -1.75 27.31
CA LEU A 168 -12.22 -1.14 28.59
C LEU A 168 -13.47 -0.26 28.47
N GLU A 169 -13.69 0.33 27.29
CA GLU A 169 -14.80 1.21 26.98
C GLU A 169 -16.08 0.46 26.58
N GLN A 170 -16.00 -0.85 26.31
CA GLN A 170 -17.17 -1.66 25.97
C GLN A 170 -18.08 -1.88 27.19
N THR A 171 -19.37 -2.05 26.92
CA THR A 171 -20.40 -2.30 27.95
C THR A 171 -20.16 -3.62 28.69
N ASP A 172 -19.74 -4.67 27.96
CA ASP A 172 -19.33 -5.95 28.53
C ASP A 172 -17.80 -6.03 28.67
N ARG A 173 -17.27 -5.26 29.63
CA ARG A 173 -15.84 -5.10 29.84
C ARG A 173 -15.12 -6.43 30.09
N SER A 174 -15.67 -7.30 30.94
CA SER A 174 -15.01 -8.55 31.33
C SER A 174 -14.82 -9.49 30.15
N SER A 175 -15.86 -9.63 29.31
CA SER A 175 -15.80 -10.43 28.08
C SER A 175 -14.84 -9.79 27.06
N ALA A 176 -14.91 -8.47 26.87
CA ALA A 176 -14.06 -7.76 25.92
C ALA A 176 -12.57 -7.86 26.27
N ILE A 177 -12.20 -7.74 27.56
CA ILE A 177 -10.83 -7.92 28.04
C ILE A 177 -10.37 -9.38 27.85
N THR A 178 -11.24 -10.35 28.15
CA THR A 178 -10.93 -11.77 27.95
C THR A 178 -10.65 -12.06 26.47
N ASN A 179 -11.50 -11.53 25.59
CA ASN A 179 -11.30 -11.63 24.14
C ASN A 179 -10.01 -10.93 23.69
N PHE A 180 -9.67 -9.77 24.26
CA PHE A 180 -8.39 -9.09 23.99
C PHE A 180 -7.19 -9.99 24.31
N TYR A 181 -7.16 -10.61 25.50
CA TYR A 181 -6.07 -11.51 25.86
C TYR A 181 -6.01 -12.77 24.99
N TYR A 182 -7.17 -13.26 24.52
CA TYR A 182 -7.24 -14.37 23.58
C TYR A 182 -6.62 -14.01 22.21
N ILE A 183 -6.90 -12.83 21.66
CA ILE A 183 -6.39 -12.39 20.35
C ILE A 183 -4.98 -11.78 20.42
N PHE A 184 -4.53 -11.35 21.60
CA PHE A 184 -3.26 -10.65 21.81
C PHE A 184 -2.06 -11.31 21.10
N PRO A 185 -1.81 -12.63 21.22
CA PRO A 185 -0.65 -13.25 20.58
C PRO A 185 -0.70 -13.16 19.04
N HIS A 186 -1.91 -13.20 18.47
CA HIS A 186 -2.10 -13.09 17.03
C HIS A 186 -1.83 -11.67 16.53
N ILE A 187 -2.29 -10.65 17.27
CA ILE A 187 -2.09 -9.24 16.89
C ILE A 187 -0.63 -8.82 17.06
N ALA A 188 0.02 -9.28 18.13
CA ALA A 188 1.43 -9.01 18.42
C ALA A 188 2.39 -9.50 17.31
N THR A 189 1.99 -10.52 16.54
CA THR A 189 2.79 -11.12 15.48
C THR A 189 2.45 -10.62 14.06
N LEU A 190 1.50 -9.70 13.94
CA LEU A 190 1.16 -9.11 12.65
C LEU A 190 2.33 -8.32 12.06
N ILE A 191 2.41 -8.36 10.74
CA ILE A 191 3.32 -7.56 9.94
C ILE A 191 2.52 -6.63 9.06
N PHE A 192 3.05 -5.44 8.81
CA PHE A 192 2.46 -4.54 7.82
C PHE A 192 3.20 -4.64 6.51
N TYR A 193 2.48 -4.38 5.42
CA TYR A 193 3.04 -4.50 4.09
C TYR A 193 2.68 -3.38 3.11
N ARG A 194 1.83 -2.44 3.55
CA ARG A 194 1.42 -1.31 2.74
C ARG A 194 1.00 -0.16 3.65
N ALA A 195 1.43 1.04 3.31
CA ALA A 195 0.99 2.27 3.95
C ALA A 195 0.60 3.31 2.89
N GLN A 196 -0.47 4.06 3.14
CA GLN A 196 -0.95 5.12 2.26
C GLN A 196 -1.34 6.35 3.08
N PHE A 197 -0.96 7.54 2.62
CA PHE A 197 -1.46 8.79 3.19
C PHE A 197 -2.96 8.96 2.91
N ILE A 198 -3.72 9.23 3.97
CA ILE A 198 -5.13 9.65 3.87
C ILE A 198 -5.19 11.17 3.75
N ASP A 199 -4.41 11.85 4.59
CA ASP A 199 -4.16 13.28 4.59
C ASP A 199 -2.70 13.57 4.92
N ASP A 200 -2.37 14.81 5.26
CA ASP A 200 -1.00 15.24 5.53
C ASP A 200 -0.48 14.75 6.90
N VAL A 201 -1.37 14.20 7.74
CA VAL A 201 -1.12 13.81 9.13
C VAL A 201 -1.40 12.32 9.38
N HIS A 202 -2.34 11.71 8.66
CA HIS A 202 -2.83 10.35 8.90
C HIS A 202 -2.36 9.36 7.84
N LEU A 203 -1.91 8.20 8.30
CA LEU A 203 -1.59 7.04 7.48
C LEU A 203 -2.64 5.94 7.65
N MET A 204 -3.02 5.33 6.55
CA MET A 204 -3.70 4.05 6.48
C MET A 204 -2.64 2.94 6.31
N ILE A 205 -2.48 2.09 7.32
CA ILE A 205 -1.47 1.04 7.35
C ILE A 205 -2.17 -0.32 7.34
N ARG A 206 -1.78 -1.19 6.41
CA ARG A 206 -2.37 -2.52 6.27
C ARG A 206 -1.48 -3.60 6.87
N PHE A 207 -2.08 -4.37 7.79
CA PHE A 207 -1.46 -5.48 8.51
C PHE A 207 -2.05 -6.82 8.09
N CYS A 208 -1.22 -7.87 8.10
CA CYS A 208 -1.64 -9.25 7.91
C CYS A 208 -0.78 -10.20 8.75
N THR A 209 -1.19 -11.48 8.79
CA THR A 209 -0.39 -12.52 9.42
C THR A 209 0.82 -12.85 8.55
N ARG A 210 1.93 -13.27 9.18
CA ARG A 210 3.15 -13.70 8.44
C ARG A 210 2.84 -14.82 7.44
N GLN A 211 1.98 -15.76 7.81
CA GLN A 211 1.55 -16.85 6.92
C GLN A 211 0.80 -16.33 5.69
N ALA A 212 -0.12 -15.38 5.88
CA ALA A 212 -0.83 -14.77 4.78
C ALA A 212 0.15 -14.09 3.82
N PHE A 213 1.11 -13.34 4.34
CA PHE A 213 2.11 -12.65 3.53
C PHE A 213 3.00 -13.58 2.69
N LEU A 214 3.45 -14.70 3.26
CA LEU A 214 4.29 -15.68 2.56
C LEU A 214 3.51 -16.46 1.49
N SER A 215 2.22 -16.65 1.72
CA SER A 215 1.32 -17.10 0.67
C SER A 215 1.28 -16.01 -0.39
N ARG A 216 1.82 -16.29 -1.60
CA ARG A 216 1.79 -15.37 -2.77
C ARG A 216 0.37 -14.95 -3.21
N ALA A 217 -0.63 -15.31 -2.41
CA ALA A 217 -2.04 -15.01 -2.48
C ALA A 217 -2.41 -13.59 -1.96
N MET A 218 -1.42 -12.70 -1.76
CA MET A 218 -1.65 -11.30 -1.39
C MET A 218 -2.49 -10.51 -2.40
N GLU A 219 -2.58 -11.00 -3.64
CA GLU A 219 -3.45 -10.46 -4.67
C GLU A 219 -4.69 -11.33 -4.85
N GLY A 220 -5.83 -10.87 -4.33
CA GLY A 220 -7.14 -11.43 -4.64
C GLY A 220 -7.57 -12.67 -3.87
N ALA A 221 -6.72 -13.27 -3.03
CA ALA A 221 -7.17 -14.33 -2.12
C ALA A 221 -7.67 -13.76 -0.79
N PRO A 222 -8.79 -14.27 -0.25
CA PRO A 222 -9.34 -13.82 1.02
C PRO A 222 -8.43 -14.28 2.16
N HIS A 223 -7.56 -13.38 2.62
CA HIS A 223 -6.84 -13.51 3.88
C HIS A 223 -7.35 -12.47 4.86
N THR A 224 -7.26 -12.75 6.15
CA THR A 224 -7.56 -11.74 7.18
C THR A 224 -6.49 -10.67 7.16
N PHE A 225 -6.92 -9.42 7.10
CA PHE A 225 -6.05 -8.25 7.22
C PHE A 225 -6.75 -7.19 8.06
N PHE A 226 -5.94 -6.32 8.65
CA PHE A 226 -6.38 -5.21 9.46
C PHE A 226 -5.90 -3.91 8.82
N ILE A 227 -6.73 -2.88 8.91
CA ILE A 227 -6.38 -1.51 8.54
C ILE A 227 -6.26 -0.71 9.83
N VAL A 228 -5.11 -0.08 10.01
CA VAL A 228 -4.80 0.77 11.14
C VAL A 228 -4.70 2.20 10.63
N ILE A 229 -5.48 3.10 11.22
CA ILE A 229 -5.39 4.54 10.96
C ILE A 229 -4.47 5.13 12.03
N TYR A 230 -3.34 5.68 11.60
CA TYR A 230 -2.29 6.18 12.47
C TYR A 230 -2.08 7.68 12.26
N ASP A 231 -2.23 8.45 13.33
CA ASP A 231 -1.87 9.86 13.37
C ASP A 231 -0.36 9.97 13.58
N MET A 232 0.33 10.45 12.55
CA MET A 232 1.76 10.57 12.58
C MET A 232 2.23 11.71 13.48
N LEU A 233 1.47 12.79 13.67
CA LEU A 233 1.88 13.91 14.53
C LEU A 233 1.76 13.54 16.01
N SER A 234 0.63 12.98 16.44
CA SER A 234 0.43 12.60 17.84
C SER A 234 0.98 11.22 18.19
N THR A 235 1.42 10.44 17.21
CA THR A 235 1.86 9.04 17.33
C THR A 235 0.80 8.10 17.91
N ARG A 236 -0.47 8.38 17.61
CA ARG A 236 -1.62 7.64 18.14
C ARG A 236 -2.28 6.81 17.05
N VAL A 237 -2.70 5.62 17.45
CA VAL A 237 -3.63 4.82 16.64
C VAL A 237 -5.02 5.42 16.84
N VAL A 238 -5.63 5.85 15.74
CA VAL A 238 -6.97 6.44 15.71
C VAL A 238 -8.02 5.34 15.64
N SER A 239 -7.79 4.32 14.82
CA SER A 239 -8.68 3.16 14.71
C SER A 239 -7.97 1.92 14.18
N VAL A 240 -8.53 0.76 14.52
CA VAL A 240 -8.13 -0.57 14.01
C VAL A 240 -9.38 -1.22 13.45
N LEU A 241 -9.37 -1.52 12.15
CA LEU A 241 -10.53 -1.99 11.40
C LEU A 241 -10.21 -3.31 10.72
N GLU A 242 -11.12 -4.28 10.83
CA GLU A 242 -11.00 -5.56 10.14
C GLU A 242 -11.53 -5.49 8.71
N ASN A 243 -11.05 -6.39 7.86
CA ASN A 243 -11.57 -6.57 6.50
C ASN A 243 -12.99 -7.14 6.40
N THR A 244 -13.62 -7.41 7.53
CA THR A 244 -15.02 -7.82 7.70
C THR A 244 -15.93 -6.65 8.06
N SER A 245 -15.35 -5.47 8.32
CA SER A 245 -16.07 -4.31 8.83
C SER A 245 -17.04 -3.73 7.80
N GLU A 246 -18.34 -3.78 8.09
CA GLU A 246 -19.36 -3.12 7.29
C GLU A 246 -19.26 -1.59 7.36
N SER A 247 -18.81 -1.03 8.50
CA SER A 247 -18.64 0.40 8.65
C SER A 247 -17.50 0.94 7.79
N LEU A 248 -16.39 0.20 7.66
CA LEU A 248 -15.32 0.54 6.73
C LEU A 248 -15.77 0.44 5.27
N LEU A 249 -16.56 -0.59 4.93
CA LEU A 249 -17.14 -0.71 3.58
C LEU A 249 -18.04 0.49 3.26
N ALA A 250 -18.94 0.86 4.17
CA ALA A 250 -19.82 2.01 4.00
C ALA A 250 -19.05 3.32 3.88
N LEU A 251 -17.94 3.48 4.62
CA LEU A 251 -17.06 4.64 4.51
C LEU A 251 -16.39 4.69 3.13
N MET A 252 -15.89 3.56 2.65
CA MET A 252 -15.32 3.45 1.30
C MET A 252 -16.36 3.77 0.23
N GLU A 253 -17.58 3.23 0.33
CA GLU A 253 -18.69 3.49 -0.60
C GLU A 253 -19.05 4.98 -0.71
N ARG A 254 -19.05 5.69 0.43
CA ARG A 254 -19.40 7.13 0.48
C ARG A 254 -18.26 8.05 0.05
N GLY A 255 -17.01 7.66 0.27
CA GLY A 255 -15.87 8.57 0.21
C GLY A 255 -14.61 7.97 -0.41
N VAL A 256 -14.74 7.16 -1.46
CA VAL A 256 -13.59 6.49 -2.09
C VAL A 256 -12.53 7.47 -2.59
N ASP A 257 -12.95 8.62 -3.09
CA ASP A 257 -12.04 9.63 -3.61
C ASP A 257 -11.18 10.26 -2.51
N LEU A 258 -11.69 10.33 -1.28
CA LEU A 258 -10.92 10.77 -0.11
C LEU A 258 -9.86 9.73 0.28
N LEU A 259 -10.22 8.44 0.23
CA LEU A 259 -9.31 7.34 0.56
C LEU A 259 -8.21 7.13 -0.49
N ARG A 260 -8.42 7.55 -1.73
CA ARG A 260 -7.39 7.50 -2.78
C ARG A 260 -6.29 8.55 -2.61
N GLY A 261 -6.58 9.62 -1.87
CA GLY A 261 -5.74 10.82 -1.82
C GLY A 261 -6.06 11.78 -2.97
N PRO A 262 -5.59 13.04 -2.91
CA PRO A 262 -5.89 14.05 -3.90
C PRO A 262 -5.34 13.65 -5.26
N MET A 263 -6.01 14.06 -6.34
CA MET A 263 -5.41 14.07 -7.66
C MET A 263 -4.51 15.30 -7.74
N TYR A 264 -3.23 15.11 -8.03
CA TYR A 264 -2.27 16.22 -7.92
C TYR A 264 -1.67 16.67 -9.25
N ASN A 265 -2.00 16.04 -10.39
CA ASN A 265 -1.51 16.50 -11.70
C ASN A 265 -2.38 17.57 -12.33
N PHE A 266 -3.68 17.63 -12.08
CA PHE A 266 -4.54 18.68 -12.60
C PHE A 266 -5.82 18.81 -11.76
N PRO A 267 -6.46 19.99 -11.70
CA PRO A 267 -7.87 20.13 -11.29
C PRO A 267 -8.81 19.56 -12.37
N VAL A 268 -8.49 18.38 -12.95
CA VAL A 268 -9.43 17.69 -13.83
C VAL A 268 -10.47 17.07 -12.91
N LEU A 269 -11.61 17.77 -12.81
CA LEU A 269 -12.83 17.40 -12.10
C LEU A 269 -13.51 16.13 -12.63
N GLN A 270 -12.88 15.42 -13.58
CA GLN A 270 -13.51 14.36 -14.38
C GLN A 270 -12.98 12.97 -14.00
N ASN A 271 -12.86 12.69 -12.71
CA ASN A 271 -12.66 11.32 -12.26
C ASN A 271 -14.00 10.69 -11.91
N SER A 272 -14.45 9.72 -12.70
CA SER A 272 -15.64 8.93 -12.39
C SER A 272 -15.30 7.80 -11.42
N SER A 273 -15.75 7.94 -10.17
CA SER A 273 -15.66 6.95 -9.11
C SER A 273 -17.06 6.42 -8.76
N PHE A 274 -17.15 5.30 -8.04
CA PHE A 274 -18.47 4.79 -7.62
C PHE A 274 -19.14 5.65 -6.54
N SER A 275 -18.44 6.61 -5.92
CA SER A 275 -19.05 7.56 -4.98
C SER A 275 -19.58 8.81 -5.67
N ASN A 276 -19.03 9.20 -6.82
CA ASN A 276 -19.33 10.48 -7.47
C ASN A 276 -20.05 10.37 -8.83
N ASN A 277 -20.13 9.16 -9.41
CA ASN A 277 -20.75 8.93 -10.71
C ASN A 277 -21.74 7.76 -10.66
N LEU A 278 -22.94 7.98 -11.19
CA LEU A 278 -24.04 7.01 -11.16
C LEU A 278 -23.71 5.72 -11.91
N GLN A 279 -22.99 5.81 -13.03
CA GLN A 279 -22.71 4.68 -13.91
C GLN A 279 -21.67 3.75 -13.30
N THR A 280 -20.59 4.31 -12.76
CA THR A 280 -19.62 3.57 -11.95
C THR A 280 -20.25 2.99 -10.69
N ASN A 281 -21.16 3.72 -10.04
CA ASN A 281 -21.90 3.23 -8.88
C ASN A 281 -22.76 2.00 -9.22
N GLN A 282 -23.52 2.04 -10.33
CA GLN A 282 -24.31 0.88 -10.78
C GLN A 282 -23.43 -0.35 -11.06
N LEU A 283 -22.26 -0.15 -11.67
CA LEU A 283 -21.32 -1.24 -11.94
C LEU A 283 -20.72 -1.82 -10.67
N TYR A 284 -20.39 -0.96 -9.70
CA TYR A 284 -19.95 -1.39 -8.38
C TYR A 284 -21.00 -2.25 -7.68
N HIS A 285 -22.27 -1.82 -7.67
CA HIS A 285 -23.35 -2.63 -7.08
C HIS A 285 -23.60 -3.93 -7.83
N ARG A 286 -23.47 -3.94 -9.17
CA ARG A 286 -23.53 -5.19 -9.94
C ARG A 286 -22.40 -6.14 -9.55
N GLN A 287 -21.17 -5.64 -9.40
CA GLN A 287 -20.03 -6.44 -8.93
C GLN A 287 -20.28 -6.99 -7.52
N GLN A 288 -20.75 -6.15 -6.61
CA GLN A 288 -21.11 -6.54 -5.24
C GLN A 288 -22.18 -7.65 -5.24
N TYR A 289 -23.22 -7.51 -6.06
CA TYR A 289 -24.26 -8.53 -6.22
C TYR A 289 -23.69 -9.84 -6.79
N THR A 290 -22.83 -9.78 -7.81
CA THR A 290 -22.18 -10.97 -8.38
C THR A 290 -21.32 -11.69 -7.34
N LEU A 291 -20.56 -10.96 -6.52
CA LEU A 291 -19.72 -11.54 -5.47
C LEU A 291 -20.56 -12.19 -4.37
N GLN A 292 -21.68 -11.59 -3.99
CA GLN A 292 -22.60 -12.14 -2.99
C GLN A 292 -23.27 -13.43 -3.47
N ASN A 293 -23.66 -13.49 -4.75
CA ASN A 293 -24.37 -14.63 -5.33
C ASN A 293 -23.47 -15.65 -6.02
N ALA A 294 -22.14 -15.49 -5.93
CA ALA A 294 -21.20 -16.47 -6.47
C ALA A 294 -21.30 -17.82 -5.73
N ARG A 295 -20.73 -18.88 -6.31
CA ARG A 295 -20.62 -20.18 -5.63
C ARG A 295 -19.76 -20.01 -4.37
N ASN A 296 -20.34 -20.30 -3.20
CA ASN A 296 -19.79 -20.03 -1.85
C ASN A 296 -19.77 -18.55 -1.43
N GLY A 297 -20.34 -17.64 -2.23
CA GLY A 297 -20.43 -16.21 -1.94
C GLY A 297 -21.30 -15.90 -0.72
N SER A 298 -20.96 -14.84 -0.02
CA SER A 298 -21.76 -14.30 1.07
C SER A 298 -21.52 -12.79 1.20
N LYS A 299 -22.38 -12.08 1.94
CA LYS A 299 -22.17 -10.66 2.25
C LYS A 299 -20.78 -10.43 2.85
N LEU A 300 -20.37 -11.26 3.80
CA LEU A 300 -19.06 -11.18 4.44
C LEU A 300 -17.90 -11.38 3.46
N GLN A 301 -18.01 -12.35 2.53
CA GLN A 301 -16.99 -12.59 1.52
C GLN A 301 -16.91 -11.45 0.49
N ALA A 302 -18.06 -10.90 0.09
CA ALA A 302 -18.12 -9.74 -0.78
C ALA A 302 -17.46 -8.52 -0.10
N THR A 303 -17.76 -8.25 1.17
CA THR A 303 -17.11 -7.20 1.96
C THR A 303 -15.59 -7.38 1.99
N ARG A 304 -15.10 -8.58 2.32
CA ARG A 304 -13.68 -8.91 2.33
C ARG A 304 -13.02 -8.67 0.97
N HIS A 305 -13.70 -9.05 -0.11
CA HIS A 305 -13.20 -8.86 -1.46
C HIS A 305 -13.13 -7.38 -1.85
N LEU A 306 -14.19 -6.61 -1.57
CA LEU A 306 -14.24 -5.18 -1.91
C LEU A 306 -13.22 -4.37 -1.10
N LEU A 307 -13.09 -4.64 0.21
CA LEU A 307 -12.11 -3.99 1.06
C LEU A 307 -10.67 -4.41 0.73
N SER A 308 -10.46 -5.50 0.00
CA SER A 308 -9.11 -5.95 -0.38
C SER A 308 -8.38 -4.92 -1.24
N MET A 309 -9.11 -4.02 -1.92
CA MET A 309 -8.58 -2.91 -2.72
C MET A 309 -7.89 -1.82 -1.90
N LEU A 310 -8.14 -1.75 -0.59
CA LEU A 310 -7.50 -0.76 0.27
C LEU A 310 -6.15 -1.26 0.78
N PRO A 311 -5.12 -0.41 0.92
CA PRO A 311 -4.99 0.95 0.38
C PRO A 311 -5.00 0.98 -1.15
N PHE A 312 -5.48 2.07 -1.76
CA PHE A 312 -5.51 2.22 -3.22
C PHE A 312 -4.11 2.49 -3.79
N SER A 313 -3.87 2.09 -5.02
CA SER A 313 -2.64 2.41 -5.74
C SER A 313 -2.69 3.83 -6.32
N PRO A 314 -1.64 4.65 -6.12
CA PRO A 314 -1.63 6.07 -6.51
C PRO A 314 -1.76 6.32 -8.02
N GLN A 315 -1.48 5.33 -8.88
CA GLN A 315 -1.57 5.45 -10.36
C GLN A 315 -2.79 4.78 -10.98
N THR A 316 -3.86 4.62 -10.21
CA THR A 316 -5.06 3.94 -10.71
C THR A 316 -5.96 4.82 -11.54
N LEU A 317 -5.74 6.13 -11.50
CA LEU A 317 -6.66 7.08 -12.10
C LEU A 317 -6.19 7.48 -13.49
N PHE A 318 -7.09 7.25 -14.44
CA PHE A 318 -6.95 7.73 -15.80
C PHE A 318 -7.39 9.19 -15.83
N GLU A 319 -6.46 10.09 -16.12
CA GLU A 319 -6.72 11.54 -16.19
C GLU A 319 -7.33 11.95 -17.54
N SER A 320 -7.65 10.98 -18.41
CA SER A 320 -8.15 11.25 -19.76
C SER A 320 -9.67 11.41 -19.78
N PRO A 321 -10.22 12.52 -20.33
CA PRO A 321 -11.66 12.72 -20.46
C PRO A 321 -12.32 11.65 -21.35
N PHE A 322 -11.55 11.02 -22.23
CA PHE A 322 -12.01 9.91 -23.07
C PHE A 322 -12.34 8.65 -22.27
N MET A 323 -11.82 8.55 -21.04
CA MET A 323 -12.07 7.43 -20.13
C MET A 323 -13.12 7.77 -19.08
N ASP A 324 -13.76 8.93 -19.17
CA ASP A 324 -14.84 9.30 -18.28
C ASP A 324 -16.13 8.51 -18.62
N ARG A 325 -16.60 7.72 -17.65
CA ARG A 325 -17.83 6.94 -17.77
C ARG A 325 -19.10 7.78 -17.77
N ALA A 326 -19.03 9.04 -17.36
CA ALA A 326 -20.13 10.00 -17.55
C ALA A 326 -20.36 10.28 -19.05
N LEU A 327 -19.29 10.37 -19.83
CA LEU A 327 -19.32 10.76 -21.24
C LEU A 327 -19.45 9.56 -22.17
N PHE A 328 -18.71 8.49 -21.88
CA PHE A 328 -18.60 7.33 -22.77
C PHE A 328 -19.01 6.02 -22.11
N ALA A 329 -19.59 5.12 -22.91
CA ALA A 329 -19.82 3.73 -22.57
C ALA A 329 -18.81 2.84 -23.34
N TYR A 330 -18.16 1.94 -22.63
CA TYR A 330 -17.16 1.00 -23.15
C TYR A 330 -17.14 -0.27 -22.29
N ASP A 331 -16.56 -1.36 -22.80
CA ASP A 331 -16.54 -2.66 -22.11
C ASP A 331 -15.61 -2.64 -20.87
N GLU A 332 -16.19 -2.95 -19.71
CA GLU A 332 -15.52 -3.04 -18.41
C GLU A 332 -14.39 -4.06 -18.37
N LYS A 333 -14.49 -5.13 -19.16
CA LYS A 333 -13.48 -6.20 -19.15
C LYS A 333 -12.19 -5.79 -19.88
N THR A 334 -12.30 -4.82 -20.77
CA THR A 334 -11.20 -4.38 -21.65
C THR A 334 -10.40 -3.21 -21.11
N LEU A 335 -11.02 -2.41 -20.24
CA LEU A 335 -10.40 -1.31 -19.53
C LEU A 335 -10.89 -1.36 -18.09
N VAL A 336 -10.09 -1.98 -17.24
CA VAL A 336 -10.31 -1.95 -15.80
C VAL A 336 -9.73 -0.62 -15.29
N PRO A 337 -10.55 0.32 -14.80
CA PRO A 337 -10.05 1.58 -14.23
C PRO A 337 -9.25 1.39 -12.93
N GLN A 338 -8.89 0.16 -12.57
CA GLN A 338 -8.33 -0.22 -11.28
C GLN A 338 -7.25 -1.29 -11.42
N GLU A 339 -6.05 -0.91 -10.99
CA GLU A 339 -4.98 -1.72 -10.37
C GLU A 339 -4.42 -2.95 -11.09
N ARG A 340 -4.87 -3.26 -12.30
CA ARG A 340 -4.26 -4.33 -13.09
C ARG A 340 -3.74 -3.76 -14.40
N PRO A 341 -2.45 -3.94 -14.71
CA PRO A 341 -1.98 -3.82 -16.07
C PRO A 341 -2.89 -4.68 -16.95
N CYS A 342 -3.67 -4.04 -17.82
CA CYS A 342 -4.54 -4.78 -18.70
C CYS A 342 -3.66 -5.36 -19.82
N PRO A 343 -3.65 -6.68 -20.05
CA PRO A 343 -2.97 -7.22 -21.22
C PRO A 343 -3.55 -6.56 -22.47
N GLY A 344 -2.70 -6.21 -23.43
CA GLY A 344 -3.16 -5.64 -24.70
C GLY A 344 -4.19 -6.57 -25.34
N HIS A 345 -5.31 -6.01 -25.77
CA HIS A 345 -6.35 -6.75 -26.48
C HIS A 345 -6.10 -6.68 -28.00
N ASP A 346 -6.37 -7.79 -28.68
CA ASP A 346 -6.29 -7.89 -30.15
C ASP A 346 -7.34 -7.01 -30.86
N PHE A 347 -8.45 -6.72 -30.16
CA PHE A 347 -9.57 -5.96 -30.70
C PHE A 347 -9.61 -4.54 -30.13
N PRO A 348 -9.99 -3.55 -30.96
CA PRO A 348 -10.14 -2.18 -30.50
C PRO A 348 -11.28 -2.06 -29.50
N ILE A 349 -11.05 -1.29 -28.45
CA ILE A 349 -12.04 -0.92 -27.47
C ILE A 349 -12.92 0.17 -28.07
N LYS A 350 -14.22 -0.07 -28.11
CA LYS A 350 -15.21 0.85 -28.71
C LYS A 350 -15.76 1.78 -27.64
N PHE A 351 -15.71 3.08 -27.90
CA PHE A 351 -16.27 4.11 -27.04
C PHE A 351 -17.52 4.71 -27.69
N PHE A 352 -18.65 4.49 -27.04
CA PHE A 352 -19.94 5.02 -27.46
C PHE A 352 -20.28 6.25 -26.63
N ASP A 353 -20.75 7.32 -27.27
CA ASP A 353 -21.29 8.47 -26.55
C ASP A 353 -22.53 8.04 -25.77
N ARG A 354 -22.53 8.27 -24.47
CA ARG A 354 -23.60 7.81 -23.59
C ARG A 354 -24.92 8.54 -23.83
N ARG A 355 -24.88 9.77 -24.37
CA ARG A 355 -26.10 10.55 -24.68
C ARG A 355 -26.77 10.11 -25.97
N THR A 356 -25.96 9.76 -26.98
CA THR A 356 -26.47 9.48 -28.34
C THR A 356 -26.41 8.00 -28.73
N GLY A 357 -25.68 7.17 -27.99
CA GLY A 357 -25.41 5.77 -28.31
C GLY A 357 -24.49 5.57 -29.53
N GLN A 358 -24.02 6.65 -30.15
CA GLN A 358 -23.19 6.57 -31.35
C GLN A 358 -21.75 6.21 -31.00
N LEU A 359 -21.14 5.35 -31.81
CA LEU A 359 -19.71 5.08 -31.73
C LEU A 359 -18.92 6.36 -32.05
N ARG A 360 -18.13 6.84 -31.10
CA ARG A 360 -17.32 8.07 -31.25
C ARG A 360 -15.90 7.77 -31.68
N PHE A 361 -15.24 6.82 -31.01
CA PHE A 361 -13.88 6.44 -31.33
C PHE A 361 -13.56 5.01 -30.87
N LYS A 362 -12.39 4.53 -31.29
CA LYS A 362 -11.84 3.22 -30.97
C LYS A 362 -10.43 3.39 -30.40
N LEU A 363 -10.13 2.72 -29.30
CA LEU A 363 -8.78 2.66 -28.73
C LEU A 363 -8.13 1.33 -29.09
N PHE A 364 -6.98 1.39 -29.75
CA PHE A 364 -6.17 0.22 -30.09
C PHE A 364 -5.06 0.08 -29.06
N THR A 365 -5.10 -0.98 -28.25
CA THR A 365 -4.10 -1.25 -27.20
C THR A 365 -2.86 -1.99 -27.71
N TYR A 366 -2.86 -2.41 -28.97
CA TYR A 366 -1.74 -3.05 -29.65
C TYR A 366 -1.45 -2.31 -30.96
N GLN A 367 -0.17 -2.01 -31.23
CA GLN A 367 0.27 -1.63 -32.57
C GLN A 367 0.55 -2.92 -33.35
N PRO A 368 -0.14 -3.20 -34.47
CA PRO A 368 0.34 -4.22 -35.38
C PRO A 368 1.68 -3.75 -35.94
N HIS A 369 2.77 -4.45 -35.59
CA HIS A 369 3.96 -4.39 -36.43
C HIS A 369 3.55 -4.73 -37.87
N ASN A 370 3.81 -3.78 -38.77
CA ASN A 370 3.82 -3.87 -40.24
C ASN A 370 2.48 -3.83 -40.99
N LYS A 371 2.23 -2.69 -41.65
CA LYS A 371 2.01 -2.72 -43.10
C LYS A 371 3.33 -2.29 -43.77
N PRO A 372 4.00 -3.14 -44.57
CA PRO A 372 4.76 -2.64 -45.69
C PRO A 372 3.76 -2.27 -46.79
N GLU A 373 3.80 -1.04 -47.24
CA GLU A 373 3.23 -0.66 -48.52
C GLU A 373 3.83 -1.53 -49.62
N THR A 374 3.01 -2.35 -50.29
CA THR A 374 3.14 -2.63 -51.72
C THR A 374 1.78 -3.06 -52.26
N LEU A 375 1.13 -2.15 -52.98
CA LEU A 375 0.14 -2.51 -54.01
C LEU A 375 0.93 -3.15 -55.17
N PRO A 376 0.59 -4.37 -55.63
CA PRO A 376 1.00 -4.81 -56.96
C PRO A 376 0.17 -4.06 -58.01
N LYS A 377 0.86 -3.67 -59.08
CA LYS A 377 0.37 -2.91 -60.24
C LYS A 377 -0.84 -3.54 -60.92
#